data_AF-A0A7S4AYB8-F1
#
_entry.id   AF-A0A7S4AYB8-F1
#
_cell.length_a   1.000
_cell.length_b   1.000
_cell.length_c   1.000
_cell.angle_alpha   90.00
_cell.angle_beta   90.00
_cell.angle_gamma   90.00
#
_symmetry.space_group_name_H-M   'P 1'
#
loop_
_entity.id
_entity.type
_entity.pdbx_description
1 polymer ?
#
loop_
_entity_poly.entity_id
_entity_poly.type
_entity_poly.pdbx_seq_one_letter_code
_entity_poly.pdbx_strand_id
1 'polypeptide(L)'
;DARGMEAVPPFKGILPDEATGKRAEPRGFFDVPDSETILSDSKQVAQTITSIYERTCQEIRDAQCCGYVFGEVRDSLADLSSRLVERQISFDTVDGVWAVPPQTVRGLRSKHWWHEMRTQMRPFAFANIWARIGADVRNEQPIDWAALGLQEENIVVVKCSLPPSALMSFAWSTCSLEACRRLASQCLRMLTPERLLTLLAYLWPFRWVYLLTWCLFAMALLLVQHSTADVAPLTLRDTLFFLFANATVAVHVLRLRAPVAHTFAESRAFKAAGSMALKRGQLEIAVGQYCCGQQEAAKLEEMWWLNARTRAEGRQLQVACLSNEALVLLRQQQWTRAATACTSALDLGPTDQISEAKLLYRRAIAQASLEQREAARCDLMRARALQPHDPDINRVLLAMQSGDAQRARAQREREEELDVGDH
;
A
#
# COMPACT_ATOMS: atom_id res chain seq x y z
N ASP A 1 30.49 -13.36 57.64
CA ASP A 1 29.03 -13.44 57.89
C ASP A 1 28.21 -13.06 56.68
N ALA A 2 27.85 -14.04 55.85
CA ALA A 2 26.98 -13.88 54.69
C ALA A 2 25.76 -14.80 54.84
N ARG A 3 25.02 -14.66 55.94
CA ARG A 3 23.77 -15.40 56.18
C ARG A 3 22.61 -14.40 56.22
N GLY A 4 21.63 -14.62 55.35
CA GLY A 4 20.28 -14.09 55.56
C GLY A 4 19.85 -12.94 54.64
N MET A 5 20.13 -12.99 53.33
CA MET A 5 19.21 -12.34 52.39
C MET A 5 18.15 -13.38 52.01
N GLU A 6 17.03 -13.37 52.74
CA GLU A 6 15.82 -14.06 52.30
C GLU A 6 15.44 -13.55 50.91
N ALA A 7 15.44 -14.45 49.93
CA ALA A 7 14.99 -14.14 48.58
C ALA A 7 13.52 -13.68 48.65
N VAL A 8 13.29 -12.40 48.37
CA VAL A 8 11.95 -11.84 48.21
C VAL A 8 11.21 -12.71 47.19
N PRO A 9 10.00 -13.21 47.50
CA PRO A 9 9.28 -14.09 46.59
C PRO A 9 9.12 -13.36 45.24
N PRO A 10 9.43 -14.02 44.11
CA PRO A 10 9.31 -13.41 42.79
C PRO A 10 7.89 -12.89 42.60
N PHE A 11 7.75 -11.71 41.99
CA PHE A 11 6.49 -11.01 41.71
C PHE A 11 5.58 -11.86 40.79
N LYS A 12 5.00 -12.93 41.31
CA LYS A 12 4.32 -14.00 40.55
C LYS A 12 2.86 -13.71 40.20
N GLY A 13 2.37 -12.49 40.41
CA GLY A 13 0.93 -12.19 40.39
C GLY A 13 0.43 -11.15 39.38
N ILE A 14 1.29 -10.58 38.53
CA ILE A 14 0.87 -9.48 37.63
C ILE A 14 0.63 -9.96 36.19
N LEU A 15 1.30 -11.02 35.74
CA LEU A 15 0.99 -11.59 34.43
C LEU A 15 -0.30 -12.42 34.55
N PRO A 16 -1.35 -12.11 33.78
CA PRO A 16 -2.59 -12.87 33.83
C PRO A 16 -2.31 -14.33 33.48
N ASP A 17 -2.72 -15.23 34.37
CA ASP A 17 -2.58 -16.68 34.21
C ASP A 17 -3.39 -17.13 32.98
N GLU A 18 -2.73 -17.65 31.94
CA GLU A 18 -3.35 -18.12 30.68
C GLU A 18 -4.16 -19.44 30.87
N ALA A 19 -4.22 -20.00 32.08
CA ALA A 19 -4.57 -21.41 32.28
C ALA A 19 -6.05 -21.74 32.55
N THR A 20 -6.98 -20.80 32.70
CA THR A 20 -8.38 -21.16 33.00
C THR A 20 -9.44 -20.41 32.20
N GLY A 21 -9.93 -21.09 31.17
CA GLY A 21 -11.18 -20.78 30.49
C GLY A 21 -11.05 -19.71 29.43
N LYS A 22 -11.63 -19.97 28.26
CA LYS A 22 -11.94 -18.96 27.23
C LYS A 22 -12.93 -17.93 27.81
N ARG A 23 -12.49 -17.08 28.73
CA ARG A 23 -13.12 -15.78 28.93
C ARG A 23 -12.80 -15.00 27.66
N ALA A 24 -13.83 -14.65 26.91
CA ALA A 24 -13.70 -13.61 25.91
C ALA A 24 -13.02 -12.42 26.61
N GLU A 25 -11.80 -12.09 26.19
CA GLU A 25 -11.12 -10.90 26.68
C GLU A 25 -12.11 -9.75 26.60
N PRO A 26 -12.37 -9.00 27.68
CA PRO A 26 -13.17 -7.80 27.57
C PRO A 26 -12.46 -6.92 26.53
N ARG A 27 -13.16 -6.57 25.45
CA ARG A 27 -12.65 -5.73 24.34
C ARG A 27 -11.87 -4.57 24.94
N GLY A 28 -10.55 -4.74 24.98
CA GLY A 28 -9.65 -3.75 25.53
C GLY A 28 -9.64 -2.59 24.56
N PHE A 29 -9.55 -1.37 25.05
CA PHE A 29 -9.46 -0.14 24.27
C PHE A 29 -8.26 -0.11 23.27
N PHE A 30 -7.45 -1.18 23.23
CA PHE A 30 -6.44 -1.50 22.24
C PHE A 30 -6.97 -2.16 20.96
N ASP A 31 -8.27 -2.40 20.86
CA ASP A 31 -8.95 -2.57 19.58
C ASP A 31 -8.88 -1.23 18.84
N VAL A 32 -7.85 -1.08 18.00
CA VAL A 32 -7.81 -0.16 16.87
C VAL A 32 -9.23 -0.12 16.27
N PRO A 33 -9.86 1.06 16.01
CA PRO A 33 -11.27 1.15 15.58
C PRO A 33 -11.52 0.03 14.60
N ASP A 34 -12.46 -0.87 14.97
CA ASP A 34 -12.47 -2.30 14.62
C ASP A 34 -11.62 -2.56 13.41
N SER A 35 -10.59 -3.40 13.49
CA SER A 35 -9.77 -3.73 12.32
C SER A 35 -10.64 -3.97 11.07
N GLU A 36 -11.87 -4.46 11.22
CA GLU A 36 -12.92 -4.49 10.19
C GLU A 36 -13.28 -3.15 9.54
N THR A 37 -13.45 -2.04 10.26
CA THR A 37 -13.72 -0.71 9.69
C THR A 37 -12.53 -0.17 8.89
N ILE A 38 -11.30 -0.18 9.44
CA ILE A 38 -10.08 0.21 8.69
C ILE A 38 -9.82 -0.77 7.54
N LEU A 39 -10.05 -2.07 7.73
CA LEU A 39 -9.97 -3.08 6.67
C LEU A 39 -11.09 -2.88 5.64
N SER A 40 -12.27 -2.41 6.02
CA SER A 40 -13.39 -2.15 5.12
C SER A 40 -13.13 -0.91 4.28
N ASP A 41 -12.62 0.17 4.88
CA ASP A 41 -12.25 1.39 4.17
C ASP A 41 -11.08 1.13 3.24
N SER A 42 -10.04 0.42 3.72
CA SER A 42 -8.91 0.02 2.85
C SER A 42 -9.31 -0.98 1.77
N LYS A 43 -10.26 -1.90 2.04
CA LYS A 43 -10.84 -2.81 1.04
C LYS A 43 -11.68 -2.04 0.02
N GLN A 44 -12.46 -1.04 0.44
CA GLN A 44 -13.23 -0.19 -0.46
C GLN A 44 -12.32 0.67 -1.33
N VAL A 45 -11.25 1.24 -0.75
CA VAL A 45 -10.23 1.98 -1.49
C VAL A 45 -9.51 1.04 -2.47
N ALA A 46 -9.11 -0.15 -2.05
CA ALA A 46 -8.49 -1.15 -2.92
C ALA A 46 -9.44 -1.58 -4.05
N GLN A 47 -10.70 -1.87 -3.76
CA GLN A 47 -11.73 -2.19 -4.77
C GLN A 47 -11.94 -1.03 -5.74
N THR A 48 -11.95 0.21 -5.24
CA THR A 48 -12.08 1.41 -6.06
C THR A 48 -10.87 1.55 -6.99
N ILE A 49 -9.64 1.41 -6.47
CA ILE A 49 -8.41 1.46 -7.25
C ILE A 49 -8.37 0.33 -8.29
N THR A 50 -8.70 -0.89 -7.90
CA THR A 50 -8.79 -2.05 -8.81
C THR A 50 -9.82 -1.79 -9.90
N SER A 51 -11.00 -1.27 -9.56
CA SER A 51 -12.03 -0.93 -10.56
C SER A 51 -11.58 0.17 -11.53
N ILE A 52 -10.85 1.18 -11.04
CA ILE A 52 -10.28 2.24 -11.88
C ILE A 52 -9.19 1.66 -12.78
N TYR A 53 -8.33 0.80 -12.25
CA TYR A 53 -7.27 0.13 -13.01
C TYR A 53 -7.86 -0.78 -14.10
N GLU A 54 -8.78 -1.66 -13.75
CA GLU A 54 -9.48 -2.55 -14.69
C GLU A 54 -10.20 -1.75 -15.77
N ARG A 55 -10.91 -0.69 -15.39
CA ARG A 55 -11.53 0.23 -16.33
C ARG A 55 -10.49 0.85 -17.26
N THR A 56 -9.38 1.35 -16.73
CA THR A 56 -8.31 1.98 -17.52
C THR A 56 -7.66 0.99 -18.48
N CYS A 57 -7.35 -0.23 -18.03
CA CYS A 57 -6.85 -1.29 -18.88
C CYS A 57 -7.85 -1.70 -19.96
N GLN A 58 -9.15 -1.68 -19.64
CA GLN A 58 -10.20 -1.94 -20.62
C GLN A 58 -10.29 -0.82 -21.67
N GLU A 59 -10.23 0.45 -21.27
CA GLU A 59 -10.20 1.59 -22.18
C GLU A 59 -8.97 1.55 -23.10
N ILE A 60 -7.79 1.20 -22.55
CA ILE A 60 -6.56 1.04 -23.34
C ILE A 60 -6.72 -0.10 -24.36
N ARG A 61 -7.24 -1.26 -23.94
CA ARG A 61 -7.50 -2.38 -24.86
C ARG A 61 -8.53 -1.99 -25.91
N ASP A 62 -9.59 -1.29 -25.53
CA ASP A 62 -10.63 -0.85 -26.47
C ASP A 62 -10.11 0.19 -27.47
N ALA A 63 -9.17 1.05 -27.06
CA ALA A 63 -8.46 1.96 -27.95
C ALA A 63 -7.54 1.24 -28.94
N GLN A 64 -7.17 -0.02 -28.67
CA GLN A 64 -6.40 -0.88 -29.55
C GLN A 64 -7.27 -1.69 -30.52
N CYS A 65 -8.59 -1.57 -30.41
CA CYS A 65 -9.52 -2.38 -31.18
C CYS A 65 -10.34 -1.53 -32.14
N CYS A 66 -10.73 -2.16 -33.25
CA CYS A 66 -11.69 -1.63 -34.20
C CYS A 66 -12.95 -2.50 -34.21
N GLY A 67 -14.09 -1.89 -34.52
CA GLY A 67 -15.34 -2.60 -34.71
C GLY A 67 -15.76 -2.59 -36.17
N TYR A 68 -16.26 -3.74 -36.63
CA TYR A 68 -16.78 -3.96 -37.97
C TYR A 68 -18.25 -4.35 -37.90
N VAL A 69 -19.07 -3.75 -38.77
CA VAL A 69 -20.51 -4.01 -38.85
C VAL A 69 -20.78 -4.90 -40.06
N PHE A 70 -21.30 -6.11 -39.83
CA PHE A 70 -21.42 -7.16 -40.86
C PHE A 70 -22.81 -7.31 -41.48
N GLY A 71 -23.84 -6.72 -40.88
CA GLY A 71 -25.24 -6.83 -41.32
C GLY A 71 -26.09 -7.63 -40.35
N GLU A 72 -27.29 -8.05 -40.77
CA GLU A 72 -28.24 -8.79 -39.92
C GLU A 72 -27.71 -10.18 -39.51
N VAL A 73 -28.13 -10.66 -38.33
CA VAL A 73 -27.70 -11.95 -37.75
C VAL A 73 -27.99 -13.10 -38.70
N ARG A 74 -29.16 -13.12 -39.33
CA ARG A 74 -29.58 -14.17 -40.26
C ARG A 74 -28.60 -14.39 -41.41
N ASP A 75 -28.09 -13.29 -41.98
CA ASP A 75 -27.24 -13.33 -43.17
C ASP A 75 -25.75 -13.35 -42.83
N SER A 76 -25.38 -12.81 -41.67
CA SER A 76 -23.99 -12.52 -41.34
C SER A 76 -23.36 -13.56 -40.44
N LEU A 77 -24.13 -14.20 -39.55
CA LEU A 77 -23.57 -15.13 -38.58
C LEU A 77 -23.24 -16.48 -39.21
N ALA A 78 -24.11 -16.98 -40.11
CA ALA A 78 -23.90 -18.24 -40.82
C ALA A 78 -22.67 -18.22 -41.74
N ASP A 79 -22.37 -17.04 -42.31
CA ASP A 79 -21.27 -16.85 -43.26
C ASP A 79 -20.17 -15.91 -42.71
N LEU A 80 -20.05 -15.83 -41.38
CA LEU A 80 -19.13 -14.89 -40.74
C LEU A 80 -17.68 -15.10 -41.19
N SER A 81 -17.30 -16.36 -41.41
CA SER A 81 -15.96 -16.74 -41.88
C SER A 81 -15.62 -16.14 -43.24
N SER A 82 -16.49 -16.32 -44.24
CA SER A 82 -16.29 -15.80 -45.59
C SER A 82 -16.29 -14.27 -45.57
N ARG A 83 -17.16 -13.65 -44.78
CA ARG A 83 -17.21 -12.19 -44.64
C ARG A 83 -15.97 -11.61 -43.96
N LEU A 84 -15.40 -12.29 -42.97
CA LEU A 84 -14.13 -11.88 -42.35
C LEU A 84 -12.99 -11.91 -43.39
N VAL A 85 -12.94 -12.94 -44.22
CA VAL A 85 -11.97 -13.06 -45.32
C VAL A 85 -12.15 -11.96 -46.36
N GLU A 86 -13.39 -11.67 -46.77
CA GLU A 86 -13.71 -10.57 -47.71
C GLU A 86 -13.21 -9.22 -47.19
N ARG A 87 -13.28 -9.00 -45.87
CA ARG A 87 -12.80 -7.78 -45.19
C ARG A 87 -11.32 -7.82 -44.84
N GLN A 88 -10.59 -8.87 -45.21
CA GLN A 88 -9.17 -9.09 -44.88
C GLN A 88 -8.89 -9.07 -43.37
N ILE A 89 -9.81 -9.62 -42.57
CA ILE A 89 -9.67 -9.71 -41.11
C ILE A 89 -9.24 -11.14 -40.76
N SER A 90 -8.11 -11.28 -40.07
CA SER A 90 -7.68 -12.58 -39.56
C SER A 90 -8.55 -13.01 -38.38
N PHE A 91 -8.94 -14.27 -38.33
CA PHE A 91 -9.76 -14.83 -37.25
C PHE A 91 -9.11 -14.66 -35.87
N ASP A 92 -7.80 -14.81 -35.83
CA ASP A 92 -6.93 -14.66 -34.66
C ASP A 92 -6.89 -13.22 -34.11
N THR A 93 -7.38 -12.24 -34.87
CA THR A 93 -7.54 -10.86 -34.39
C THR A 93 -8.93 -10.57 -33.84
N VAL A 94 -9.88 -11.51 -33.92
CA VAL A 94 -11.25 -11.31 -33.45
C VAL A 94 -11.31 -11.48 -31.92
N ASP A 95 -11.51 -10.37 -31.22
CA ASP A 95 -11.59 -10.34 -29.76
C ASP A 95 -13.02 -10.62 -29.24
N GLY A 96 -14.04 -10.44 -30.09
CA GLY A 96 -15.42 -10.73 -29.73
C GLY A 96 -16.44 -10.43 -30.82
N VAL A 97 -17.66 -10.92 -30.60
CA VAL A 97 -18.80 -10.73 -31.50
C VAL A 97 -20.04 -10.38 -30.67
N TRP A 98 -20.77 -9.35 -31.11
CA TRP A 98 -22.00 -8.86 -30.48
C TRP A 98 -23.11 -8.82 -31.53
N ALA A 99 -24.34 -9.02 -31.09
CA ALA A 99 -25.54 -8.75 -31.87
C ALA A 99 -26.28 -7.60 -31.18
N VAL A 100 -26.56 -6.54 -31.92
CA VAL A 100 -27.18 -5.32 -31.38
C VAL A 100 -28.36 -4.89 -32.23
N PRO A 101 -29.41 -4.30 -31.65
CA PRO A 101 -30.55 -3.81 -32.44
C PRO A 101 -30.09 -2.79 -33.50
N PRO A 102 -30.70 -2.77 -34.70
CA PRO A 102 -30.31 -1.88 -35.80
C PRO A 102 -30.25 -0.40 -35.43
N GLN A 103 -31.09 0.04 -34.49
CA GLN A 103 -31.13 1.43 -34.04
C GLN A 103 -29.83 1.84 -33.32
N THR A 104 -29.14 0.90 -32.69
CA THR A 104 -27.89 1.11 -31.93
C THR A 104 -26.70 1.44 -32.84
N VAL A 105 -26.72 0.93 -34.07
CA VAL A 105 -25.64 1.10 -35.05
C VAL A 105 -25.97 2.13 -36.12
N ARG A 106 -27.10 2.84 -35.97
CA ARG A 106 -27.56 3.82 -36.96
C ARG A 106 -26.57 4.99 -37.06
N GLY A 107 -25.95 5.14 -38.22
CA GLY A 107 -24.92 6.16 -38.47
C GLY A 107 -23.49 5.65 -38.35
N LEU A 108 -23.28 4.41 -37.88
CA LEU A 108 -21.99 3.75 -37.92
C LEU A 108 -21.73 3.22 -39.35
N ARG A 109 -20.75 3.80 -40.05
CA ARG A 109 -20.05 3.20 -41.20
C ARG A 109 -19.55 1.77 -40.91
N SER A 110 -19.14 1.06 -41.96
CA SER A 110 -18.70 -0.35 -41.87
C SER A 110 -17.46 -0.60 -40.98
N LYS A 111 -16.68 0.43 -40.63
CA LYS A 111 -15.50 0.34 -39.76
C LYS A 111 -15.41 1.56 -38.86
N HIS A 112 -15.26 1.34 -37.56
CA HIS A 112 -15.12 2.39 -36.53
C HIS A 112 -14.19 1.98 -35.40
N TRP A 113 -13.80 2.95 -34.57
CA TRP A 113 -13.07 2.66 -33.35
C TRP A 113 -13.98 2.00 -32.33
N TRP A 114 -13.47 0.95 -31.69
CA TRP A 114 -14.27 0.20 -30.74
C TRP A 114 -14.72 1.07 -29.56
N HIS A 115 -13.91 2.03 -29.11
CA HIS A 115 -14.29 2.93 -28.00
C HIS A 115 -15.53 3.79 -28.31
N GLU A 116 -15.66 4.28 -29.55
CA GLU A 116 -16.82 5.06 -29.99
C GLU A 116 -18.07 4.16 -30.11
N MET A 117 -17.90 3.00 -30.75
CA MET A 117 -18.98 2.02 -30.91
C MET A 117 -19.47 1.50 -29.56
N ARG A 118 -18.55 1.19 -28.64
CA ARG A 118 -18.87 0.69 -27.29
C ARG A 118 -19.72 1.67 -26.50
N THR A 119 -19.51 2.98 -26.70
CA THR A 119 -20.33 4.00 -26.03
C THR A 119 -21.79 3.93 -26.48
N GLN A 120 -22.04 3.71 -27.77
CA GLN A 120 -23.38 3.54 -28.33
C GLN A 120 -23.97 2.16 -27.99
N MET A 121 -23.12 1.12 -27.97
CA MET A 121 -23.50 -0.27 -27.68
C MET A 121 -23.53 -0.60 -26.18
N ARG A 122 -23.32 0.37 -25.28
CA ARG A 122 -23.13 0.12 -23.85
C ARG A 122 -24.22 -0.75 -23.20
N PRO A 123 -25.53 -0.60 -23.51
CA PRO A 123 -26.57 -1.49 -22.97
C PRO A 123 -26.39 -2.97 -23.36
N PHE A 124 -25.71 -3.24 -24.47
CA PHE A 124 -25.53 -4.56 -25.08
C PHE A 124 -24.10 -5.10 -24.95
N ALA A 125 -23.16 -4.30 -24.42
CA ALA A 125 -21.74 -4.65 -24.36
C ALA A 125 -21.42 -5.90 -23.50
N PHE A 126 -22.32 -6.25 -22.57
CA PHE A 126 -22.17 -7.40 -21.69
C PHE A 126 -22.41 -8.75 -22.38
N ALA A 127 -23.05 -8.76 -23.55
CA ALA A 127 -23.41 -9.97 -24.29
C ALA A 127 -22.41 -10.30 -25.40
N ASN A 128 -21.14 -10.59 -25.05
CA ASN A 128 -20.20 -11.13 -26.04
C ASN A 128 -20.60 -12.58 -26.37
N ILE A 129 -21.22 -12.76 -27.53
CA ILE A 129 -21.76 -14.04 -28.03
C ILE A 129 -20.63 -15.07 -28.14
N TRP A 130 -19.47 -14.64 -28.64
CA TRP A 130 -18.32 -15.53 -28.85
C TRP A 130 -17.80 -16.12 -27.54
N ALA A 131 -17.72 -15.30 -26.49
CA ALA A 131 -17.29 -15.75 -25.16
C ALA A 131 -18.27 -16.78 -24.56
N ARG A 132 -19.57 -16.58 -24.78
CA ARG A 132 -20.62 -17.48 -24.27
C ARG A 132 -20.67 -18.79 -25.04
N ILE A 133 -20.68 -18.76 -26.38
CA ILE A 133 -20.57 -19.96 -27.21
C ILE A 133 -19.31 -20.75 -26.85
N GLY A 134 -18.17 -20.08 -26.70
CA GLY A 134 -16.94 -20.76 -26.30
C GLY A 134 -17.02 -21.42 -24.91
N ALA A 135 -17.79 -20.85 -23.98
CA ALA A 135 -18.03 -21.47 -22.68
C ALA A 135 -18.96 -22.70 -22.79
N ASP A 136 -20.05 -22.58 -23.54
CA ASP A 136 -21.02 -23.67 -23.73
C ASP A 136 -20.36 -24.86 -24.45
N VAL A 137 -19.57 -24.61 -25.49
CA VAL A 137 -18.81 -25.64 -26.22
C VAL A 137 -17.79 -26.34 -25.31
N ARG A 138 -17.03 -25.59 -24.49
CA ARG A 138 -16.08 -26.19 -23.54
C ARG A 138 -16.76 -27.04 -22.46
N ASN A 139 -18.00 -26.72 -22.15
CA ASN A 139 -18.81 -27.43 -21.16
C ASN A 139 -19.73 -28.50 -21.80
N GLU A 140 -19.58 -28.76 -23.09
CA GLU A 140 -20.41 -29.70 -23.87
C GLU A 140 -21.93 -29.41 -23.76
N GLN A 141 -22.30 -28.15 -23.54
CA GLN A 141 -23.70 -27.74 -23.48
C GLN A 141 -24.24 -27.39 -24.87
N PRO A 142 -25.51 -27.75 -25.17
CA PRO A 142 -26.14 -27.30 -26.41
C PRO A 142 -26.27 -25.78 -26.41
N ILE A 143 -25.92 -25.16 -27.54
CA ILE A 143 -25.99 -23.70 -27.70
C ILE A 143 -27.46 -23.30 -27.79
N ASP A 144 -27.97 -22.64 -26.75
CA ASP A 144 -29.32 -22.08 -26.75
C ASP A 144 -29.32 -20.69 -27.41
N TRP A 145 -29.55 -20.67 -28.72
CA TRP A 145 -29.60 -19.44 -29.52
C TRP A 145 -30.71 -18.47 -29.06
N ALA A 146 -31.80 -18.97 -28.48
CA ALA A 146 -32.88 -18.13 -27.96
C ALA A 146 -32.45 -17.45 -26.65
N ALA A 147 -31.75 -18.17 -25.77
CA ALA A 147 -31.18 -17.61 -24.53
C ALA A 147 -30.04 -16.61 -24.76
N LEU A 148 -29.48 -16.55 -25.97
CA LEU A 148 -28.55 -15.50 -26.40
C LEU A 148 -29.25 -14.18 -26.78
N GLY A 149 -30.59 -14.16 -26.84
CA GLY A 149 -31.36 -12.97 -27.20
C GLY A 149 -31.15 -12.51 -28.65
N LEU A 150 -30.76 -13.43 -29.53
CA LEU A 150 -30.52 -13.15 -30.94
C LEU A 150 -31.84 -13.07 -31.68
N GLN A 151 -32.26 -11.85 -32.02
CA GLN A 151 -33.33 -11.63 -33.00
C GLN A 151 -32.70 -11.61 -34.40
N GLU A 152 -33.41 -12.13 -35.40
CA GLU A 152 -32.91 -12.20 -36.78
C GLU A 152 -32.50 -10.83 -37.32
N GLU A 153 -33.26 -9.79 -36.93
CA GLU A 153 -33.08 -8.39 -37.31
C GLU A 153 -31.89 -7.70 -36.62
N ASN A 154 -31.27 -8.32 -35.60
CA ASN A 154 -30.13 -7.71 -34.93
C ASN A 154 -28.93 -7.64 -35.88
N ILE A 155 -28.09 -6.62 -35.70
CA ILE A 155 -26.88 -6.42 -36.49
C ILE A 155 -25.67 -7.02 -35.78
N VAL A 156 -24.88 -7.79 -36.53
CA VAL A 156 -23.62 -8.38 -36.06
C VAL A 156 -22.50 -7.35 -36.10
N VAL A 157 -21.88 -7.14 -34.94
CA VAL A 157 -20.70 -6.31 -34.77
C VAL A 157 -19.56 -7.16 -34.25
N VAL A 158 -18.41 -7.07 -34.93
CA VAL A 158 -17.19 -7.82 -34.57
C VAL A 158 -16.13 -6.85 -34.08
N LYS A 159 -15.55 -7.11 -32.91
CA LYS A 159 -14.39 -6.38 -32.39
C LYS A 159 -13.13 -7.12 -32.80
N CYS A 160 -12.21 -6.39 -33.39
CA CYS A 160 -10.90 -6.91 -33.78
C CYS A 160 -9.78 -6.12 -33.12
N SER A 161 -8.79 -6.81 -32.56
CA SER A 161 -7.53 -6.21 -32.12
C SER A 161 -6.71 -5.78 -33.34
N LEU A 162 -6.18 -4.56 -33.29
CA LEU A 162 -5.30 -4.06 -34.34
C LEU A 162 -3.86 -4.52 -34.06
N PRO A 163 -3.09 -4.93 -35.09
CA PRO A 163 -1.67 -5.16 -34.89
C PRO A 163 -0.98 -3.85 -34.49
N PRO A 164 0.07 -3.90 -33.65
CA PRO A 164 0.78 -2.70 -33.19
C PRO A 164 1.26 -1.79 -34.33
N SER A 165 1.60 -2.36 -35.49
CA SER A 165 1.99 -1.61 -36.69
C SER A 165 0.85 -0.77 -37.27
N ALA A 166 -0.39 -1.30 -37.29
CA ALA A 166 -1.57 -0.57 -37.73
C ALA A 166 -1.96 0.54 -36.74
N LEU A 167 -1.81 0.27 -35.43
CA LEU A 167 -1.96 1.28 -34.38
C LEU A 167 -0.98 2.44 -34.55
N MET A 168 0.28 2.14 -34.83
CA MET A 168 1.31 3.17 -35.06
C MET A 168 1.07 3.95 -36.34
N SER A 169 0.76 3.28 -37.46
CA SER A 169 0.44 3.95 -38.73
C SER A 169 -0.80 4.84 -38.62
N PHE A 170 -1.80 4.41 -37.85
CA PHE A 170 -2.99 5.20 -37.60
C PHE A 170 -2.71 6.37 -36.66
N ALA A 171 -2.03 6.14 -35.52
CA ALA A 171 -1.65 7.19 -34.59
C ALA A 171 -0.79 8.25 -35.31
N TRP A 172 0.10 7.82 -36.20
CA TRP A 172 0.92 8.71 -37.03
C TRP A 172 0.09 9.52 -38.03
N SER A 173 -0.94 8.94 -38.64
CA SER A 173 -1.78 9.64 -39.62
C SER A 173 -2.89 10.50 -39.00
N THR A 174 -3.30 10.23 -37.75
CA THR A 174 -4.37 10.99 -37.06
C THR A 174 -3.85 11.95 -36.00
N CYS A 175 -2.65 11.75 -35.44
CA CYS A 175 -1.97 12.74 -34.62
C CYS A 175 -1.42 13.87 -35.51
N SER A 176 -2.32 14.69 -36.04
CA SER A 176 -1.92 16.04 -36.43
C SER A 176 -1.34 16.74 -35.20
N LEU A 177 -0.31 17.55 -35.40
CA LEU A 177 0.33 18.32 -34.34
C LEU A 177 -0.68 19.19 -33.58
N GLU A 178 -1.77 19.59 -34.25
CA GLU A 178 -2.93 20.27 -33.68
C GLU A 178 -3.81 19.41 -32.77
N ALA A 179 -3.98 18.11 -33.05
CA ALA A 179 -4.71 17.19 -32.17
C ALA A 179 -3.90 16.94 -30.88
N CYS A 180 -2.58 16.74 -30.99
CA CYS A 180 -1.68 16.66 -29.84
C CYS A 180 -1.71 17.94 -29.01
N ARG A 181 -1.69 19.11 -29.64
CA ARG A 181 -1.77 20.41 -28.96
C ARG A 181 -3.12 20.60 -28.25
N ARG A 182 -4.22 20.15 -28.85
CA ARG A 182 -5.57 20.18 -28.23
C ARG A 182 -5.65 19.26 -27.02
N LEU A 183 -5.19 18.01 -27.12
CA LEU A 183 -5.14 17.05 -26.01
C LEU A 183 -4.26 17.56 -24.86
N ALA A 184 -3.06 18.07 -25.16
CA ALA A 184 -2.19 18.68 -24.17
C ALA A 184 -2.87 19.88 -23.48
N SER A 185 -3.55 20.74 -24.25
CA SER A 185 -4.30 21.88 -23.68
C SER A 185 -5.49 21.44 -22.81
N GLN A 186 -6.18 20.36 -23.17
CA GLN A 186 -7.29 19.81 -22.40
C GLN A 186 -6.78 19.16 -21.11
N CYS A 187 -5.69 18.40 -21.17
CA CYS A 187 -5.03 17.86 -19.98
C CYS A 187 -4.55 18.98 -19.03
N LEU A 188 -3.96 20.04 -19.57
CA LEU A 188 -3.53 21.22 -18.80
C LEU A 188 -4.71 21.99 -18.18
N ARG A 189 -5.86 22.06 -18.86
CA ARG A 189 -7.08 22.68 -18.31
C ARG A 189 -7.78 21.82 -17.26
N MET A 190 -7.66 20.49 -17.34
CA MET A 190 -8.20 19.54 -16.37
C MET A 190 -7.36 19.49 -15.08
N LEU A 191 -6.11 19.97 -15.13
CA LEU A 191 -5.23 20.14 -13.97
C LEU A 191 -5.61 21.41 -13.22
N THR A 192 -6.61 21.32 -12.35
CA THR A 192 -6.85 22.34 -11.32
C THR A 192 -5.58 22.58 -10.50
N PRO A 193 -5.31 23.80 -10.01
CA PRO A 193 -4.10 24.13 -9.25
C PRO A 193 -3.81 23.15 -8.11
N GLU A 194 -4.85 22.67 -7.42
CA GLU A 194 -4.77 21.69 -6.33
C GLU A 194 -4.30 20.31 -6.81
N ARG A 195 -4.80 19.83 -7.95
CA ARG A 195 -4.37 18.55 -8.55
C ARG A 195 -2.97 18.64 -9.12
N LEU A 196 -2.59 19.80 -9.68
CA LEU A 196 -1.21 20.07 -10.07
C LEU A 196 -0.30 20.01 -8.84
N LEU A 197 -0.65 20.71 -7.76
CA LEU A 197 0.07 20.64 -6.48
C LEU A 197 0.16 19.24 -5.92
N THR A 198 -0.91 18.44 -6.00
CA THR A 198 -0.94 17.05 -5.52
C THR A 198 -0.06 16.15 -6.38
N LEU A 199 -0.06 16.33 -7.69
CA LEU A 199 0.77 15.58 -8.64
C LEU A 199 2.25 15.98 -8.51
N LEU A 200 2.53 17.26 -8.29
CA LEU A 200 3.85 17.79 -7.94
C LEU A 200 4.32 17.32 -6.56
N ALA A 201 3.41 17.18 -5.59
CA ALA A 201 3.67 16.62 -4.26
C ALA A 201 3.82 15.08 -4.29
N TYR A 202 3.22 14.39 -5.26
CA TYR A 202 3.35 12.94 -5.44
C TYR A 202 4.65 12.58 -6.18
N LEU A 203 5.13 13.47 -7.04
CA LEU A 203 6.45 13.39 -7.69
C LEU A 203 7.61 13.81 -6.75
N TRP A 204 7.29 14.27 -5.54
CA TRP A 204 8.22 14.54 -4.45
C TRP A 204 8.85 13.24 -3.93
N PRO A 205 10.14 12.99 -4.24
CA PRO A 205 11.15 13.40 -3.27
C PRO A 205 12.45 13.96 -3.88
N PHE A 206 12.47 14.33 -5.17
CA PHE A 206 13.69 14.88 -5.76
C PHE A 206 13.89 16.34 -5.35
N ARG A 207 15.11 16.70 -4.94
CA ARG A 207 15.51 18.09 -4.72
C ARG A 207 15.22 18.85 -6.01
N TRP A 208 14.18 19.67 -5.97
CA TRP A 208 13.72 20.53 -7.06
C TRP A 208 14.85 21.30 -7.70
N VAL A 209 15.92 21.62 -6.98
CA VAL A 209 17.12 22.19 -7.57
C VAL A 209 17.58 21.38 -8.79
N TYR A 210 17.67 20.05 -8.76
CA TYR A 210 18.13 19.31 -9.95
C TYR A 210 17.13 19.34 -11.10
N LEU A 211 15.84 19.12 -10.84
CA LEU A 211 14.82 19.10 -11.89
C LEU A 211 14.52 20.51 -12.42
N LEU A 212 14.53 21.52 -11.55
CA LEU A 212 14.34 22.94 -11.87
C LEU A 212 15.58 23.49 -12.57
N THR A 213 16.80 23.20 -12.12
CA THR A 213 18.03 23.59 -12.86
C THR A 213 18.07 22.88 -14.21
N TRP A 214 17.64 21.62 -14.29
CA TRP A 214 17.56 20.90 -15.56
C TRP A 214 16.45 21.44 -16.47
N CYS A 215 15.26 21.74 -15.96
CA CYS A 215 14.16 22.37 -16.71
C CYS A 215 14.49 23.80 -17.11
N LEU A 216 15.16 24.58 -16.26
CA LEU A 216 15.67 25.93 -16.56
C LEU A 216 16.77 25.86 -17.61
N PHE A 217 17.66 24.86 -17.55
CA PHE A 217 18.67 24.61 -18.57
C PHE A 217 18.04 24.19 -19.90
N ALA A 218 17.06 23.28 -19.89
CA ALA A 218 16.30 22.87 -21.06
C ALA A 218 15.49 24.04 -21.65
N MET A 219 14.83 24.85 -20.82
CA MET A 219 14.15 26.06 -21.25
C MET A 219 15.12 27.10 -21.79
N ALA A 220 16.28 27.30 -21.18
CA ALA A 220 17.30 28.20 -21.67
C ALA A 220 17.83 27.74 -23.04
N LEU A 221 18.05 26.44 -23.22
CA LEU A 221 18.42 25.86 -24.52
C LEU A 221 17.32 26.08 -25.58
N LEU A 222 16.05 25.85 -25.22
CA LEU A 222 14.91 26.08 -26.11
C LEU A 222 14.70 27.57 -26.42
N LEU A 223 14.91 28.46 -25.45
CA LEU A 223 14.83 29.92 -25.61
C LEU A 223 15.96 30.44 -26.50
N VAL A 224 17.19 29.98 -26.28
CA VAL A 224 18.34 30.30 -27.15
C VAL A 224 18.03 29.86 -28.58
N GLN A 225 17.56 28.63 -28.77
CA GLN A 225 17.20 28.09 -30.08
C GLN A 225 16.04 28.84 -30.76
N HIS A 226 15.06 29.32 -29.99
CA HIS A 226 13.95 30.09 -30.54
C HIS A 226 14.37 31.53 -30.90
N SER A 227 15.28 32.11 -30.13
CA SER A 227 15.79 33.48 -30.33
C SER A 227 16.77 33.60 -31.50
N THR A 228 17.42 32.50 -31.91
CA THR A 228 18.35 32.47 -33.03
C THR A 228 17.68 31.86 -34.27
N ALA A 229 16.80 32.63 -34.91
CA ALA A 229 16.01 32.19 -36.06
C ALA A 229 16.81 31.70 -37.29
N ASP A 230 18.13 31.97 -37.34
CA ASP A 230 19.03 31.57 -38.44
C ASP A 230 19.97 30.41 -38.08
N VAL A 231 19.85 29.78 -36.90
CA VAL A 231 20.74 28.68 -36.50
C VAL A 231 20.16 27.33 -36.94
N ALA A 232 21.02 26.52 -37.55
CA ALA A 232 20.72 25.22 -38.14
C ALA A 232 19.81 24.32 -37.26
N PRO A 233 18.92 23.52 -37.87
CA PRO A 233 18.01 22.65 -37.13
C PRO A 233 18.77 21.75 -36.15
N LEU A 234 18.20 21.56 -34.95
CA LEU A 234 18.69 20.64 -33.91
C LEU A 234 19.19 19.36 -34.57
N THR A 235 20.49 19.10 -34.43
CA THR A 235 21.04 17.91 -35.04
C THR A 235 20.49 16.69 -34.32
N LEU A 236 20.40 15.56 -35.01
CA LEU A 236 20.02 14.27 -34.40
C LEU A 236 20.85 14.00 -33.12
N ARG A 237 22.13 14.42 -33.12
CA ARG A 237 23.05 14.31 -31.99
C ARG A 237 22.54 15.05 -30.75
N ASP A 238 22.03 16.26 -30.88
CA ASP A 238 21.56 17.07 -29.76
C ASP A 238 20.27 16.50 -29.15
N THR A 239 19.39 16.00 -30.01
CA THR A 239 18.16 15.31 -29.60
C THR A 239 18.49 14.01 -28.85
N LEU A 240 19.44 13.23 -29.36
CA LEU A 240 19.91 12.02 -28.70
C LEU A 240 20.58 12.32 -27.36
N PHE A 241 21.40 13.37 -27.27
CA PHE A 241 22.02 13.78 -26.01
C PHE A 241 20.97 14.14 -24.95
N PHE A 242 19.92 14.88 -25.33
CA PHE A 242 18.82 15.22 -24.44
C PHE A 242 18.03 13.97 -23.98
N LEU A 243 17.76 13.03 -24.88
CA LEU A 243 17.12 11.76 -24.53
C LEU A 243 17.98 10.92 -23.58
N PHE A 244 19.29 10.84 -23.82
CA PHE A 244 20.22 10.13 -22.94
C PHE A 244 20.33 10.78 -21.57
N ALA A 245 20.37 12.12 -21.48
CA ALA A 245 20.39 12.83 -20.21
C ALA A 245 19.12 12.54 -19.39
N ASN A 246 17.94 12.59 -20.01
CA ASN A 246 16.67 12.24 -19.38
C ASN A 246 16.60 10.77 -18.95
N ALA A 247 17.02 9.85 -19.82
CA ALA A 247 17.07 8.43 -19.52
C ALA A 247 18.00 8.15 -18.35
N THR A 248 19.14 8.84 -18.26
CA THR A 248 20.10 8.70 -17.15
C THR A 248 19.50 9.18 -15.83
N VAL A 249 18.80 10.32 -15.83
CA VAL A 249 18.07 10.82 -14.65
C VAL A 249 16.97 9.83 -14.26
N ALA A 250 16.19 9.32 -15.21
CA ALA A 250 15.14 8.34 -14.94
C ALA A 250 15.70 7.03 -14.38
N VAL A 251 16.79 6.51 -14.95
CA VAL A 251 17.49 5.31 -14.44
C VAL A 251 18.05 5.56 -13.05
N HIS A 252 18.61 6.74 -12.78
CA HIS A 252 19.10 7.10 -11.45
C HIS A 252 17.96 7.18 -10.43
N VAL A 253 16.83 7.78 -10.80
CA VAL A 253 15.61 7.86 -9.98
C VAL A 253 15.06 6.46 -9.67
N LEU A 254 14.96 5.60 -10.68
CA LEU A 254 14.48 4.23 -10.52
C LEU A 254 15.43 3.38 -9.68
N ARG A 255 16.75 3.49 -9.92
CA ARG A 255 17.78 2.80 -9.13
C ARG A 255 17.84 3.26 -7.68
N LEU A 256 17.54 4.53 -7.38
CA LEU A 256 17.51 5.03 -5.99
C LEU A 256 16.20 4.70 -5.26
N ARG A 257 15.08 4.53 -5.96
CA ARG A 257 13.80 4.12 -5.35
C ARG A 257 13.72 2.63 -5.03
N ALA A 258 14.34 1.79 -5.86
CA ALA A 258 14.40 0.35 -5.65
C ALA A 258 14.91 -0.07 -4.24
N PRO A 259 16.06 0.43 -3.74
CA PRO A 259 16.57 0.03 -2.42
C PRO A 259 15.63 0.47 -1.30
N VAL A 260 15.05 1.67 -1.39
CA VAL A 260 14.14 2.19 -0.35
C VAL A 260 12.89 1.32 -0.25
N ALA A 261 12.25 1.04 -1.39
CA ALA A 261 11.07 0.18 -1.43
C ALA A 261 11.38 -1.24 -0.95
N HIS A 262 12.54 -1.78 -1.33
CA HIS A 262 13.02 -3.09 -0.89
C HIS A 262 13.21 -3.14 0.64
N THR A 263 13.94 -2.18 1.21
CA THR A 263 14.19 -2.12 2.66
C THR A 263 12.89 -1.98 3.47
N PHE A 264 11.93 -1.17 3.01
CA PHE A 264 10.60 -1.12 3.63
C PHE A 264 9.86 -2.45 3.54
N ALA A 265 9.89 -3.11 2.38
CA ALA A 265 9.21 -4.38 2.17
C ALA A 265 9.80 -5.48 3.06
N GLU A 266 11.13 -5.58 3.13
CA GLU A 266 11.84 -6.55 3.98
C GLU A 266 11.55 -6.31 5.46
N SER A 267 11.69 -5.08 5.95
CA SER A 267 11.41 -4.77 7.36
C SER A 267 9.96 -5.10 7.75
N ARG A 268 8.99 -4.81 6.86
CA ARG A 268 7.58 -5.19 7.07
C ARG A 268 7.38 -6.71 7.03
N ALA A 269 8.06 -7.42 6.15
CA ALA A 269 8.00 -8.88 6.07
C ALA A 269 8.53 -9.52 7.35
N PHE A 270 9.67 -9.06 7.87
CA PHE A 270 10.23 -9.47 9.16
C PHE A 270 9.27 -9.21 10.32
N LYS A 271 8.68 -8.00 10.38
CA LYS A 271 7.65 -7.68 11.39
C LYS A 271 6.44 -8.61 11.32
N ALA A 272 5.95 -8.91 10.11
CA ALA A 272 4.82 -9.80 9.89
C ALA A 272 5.16 -11.24 10.28
N ALA A 273 6.35 -11.74 9.90
CA ALA A 273 6.85 -13.04 10.30
C ALA A 273 6.98 -13.17 11.82
N GLY A 274 7.54 -12.15 12.49
CA GLY A 274 7.61 -12.09 13.96
C GLY A 274 6.24 -12.12 14.62
N SER A 275 5.25 -11.45 14.02
CA SER A 275 3.86 -11.45 14.51
C SER A 275 3.21 -12.82 14.36
N MET A 276 3.47 -13.54 13.26
CA MET A 276 3.01 -14.91 13.07
C MET A 276 3.68 -15.88 14.04
N ALA A 277 4.99 -15.75 14.26
CA ALA A 277 5.73 -16.58 15.21
C ALA A 277 5.23 -16.37 16.65
N LEU A 278 4.98 -15.12 17.06
CA LEU A 278 4.41 -14.78 18.37
C LEU A 278 3.04 -15.44 18.57
N LYS A 279 2.15 -15.37 17.57
CA LYS A 279 0.83 -16.02 17.62
C LYS A 279 0.91 -17.54 17.75
N ARG A 280 2.00 -18.15 17.27
CA ARG A 280 2.27 -19.60 17.37
C ARG A 280 3.01 -19.99 18.65
N GLY A 281 3.29 -19.05 19.56
CA GLY A 281 4.08 -19.30 20.76
C GLY A 281 5.58 -19.52 20.51
N GLN A 282 6.06 -19.29 19.28
CA GLN A 282 7.47 -19.44 18.90
C GLN A 282 8.25 -18.17 19.28
N LEU A 283 8.43 -17.96 20.58
CA LEU A 283 8.94 -16.69 21.12
C LEU A 283 10.38 -16.37 20.64
N GLU A 284 11.27 -17.36 20.59
CA GLU A 284 12.66 -17.13 20.13
C GLU A 284 12.73 -16.69 18.67
N ILE A 285 11.96 -17.36 17.80
CA ILE A 285 11.85 -16.99 16.39
C ILE A 285 11.27 -15.58 16.28
N ALA A 286 10.24 -15.25 17.06
CA ALA A 286 9.63 -13.94 17.03
C ALA A 286 10.63 -12.81 17.38
N VAL A 287 11.44 -12.98 18.43
CA VAL A 287 12.51 -12.02 18.78
C VAL A 287 13.50 -11.86 17.63
N GLY A 288 13.98 -12.97 17.05
CA GLY A 288 14.92 -12.92 15.93
C GLY A 288 14.36 -12.17 14.73
N GLN A 289 13.09 -12.41 14.37
CA GLN A 289 12.42 -11.73 13.26
C GLN A 289 12.23 -10.23 13.54
N TYR A 290 11.84 -9.83 14.76
CA TYR A 290 11.73 -8.40 15.09
C TYR A 290 13.09 -7.70 15.09
N CYS A 291 14.15 -8.37 15.56
CA CYS A 291 15.52 -7.89 15.51
C CYS A 291 15.98 -7.62 14.05
N CYS A 292 15.77 -8.57 13.14
CA CYS A 292 16.05 -8.35 11.71
C CYS A 292 15.21 -7.19 11.14
N GLY A 293 13.93 -7.11 11.51
CA GLY A 293 13.03 -6.03 11.07
C GLY A 293 13.48 -4.64 11.51
N GLN A 294 13.98 -4.47 12.74
CA GLN A 294 14.50 -3.19 13.22
C GLN A 294 15.83 -2.82 12.55
N GLN A 295 16.72 -3.79 12.28
CA GLN A 295 17.98 -3.54 11.58
C GLN A 295 17.75 -3.07 10.15
N GLU A 296 16.82 -3.70 9.42
CA GLU A 296 16.43 -3.23 8.09
C GLU A 296 15.80 -1.83 8.13
N ALA A 297 14.94 -1.56 9.11
CA ALA A 297 14.35 -0.23 9.26
C ALA A 297 15.41 0.85 9.57
N ALA A 298 16.43 0.52 10.37
CA ALA A 298 17.52 1.44 10.71
C ALA A 298 18.35 1.86 9.49
N LYS A 299 18.52 0.98 8.49
CA LYS A 299 19.21 1.34 7.22
C LYS A 299 18.56 2.53 6.52
N LEU A 300 17.25 2.73 6.66
CA LEU A 300 16.55 3.89 6.08
C LEU A 300 16.99 5.21 6.72
N GLU A 301 17.40 5.21 7.99
CA GLU A 301 17.91 6.41 8.65
C GLU A 301 19.30 6.80 8.16
N GLU A 302 20.14 5.80 7.86
CA GLU A 302 21.50 5.97 7.32
C GLU A 302 21.51 6.48 5.87
N MET A 303 20.42 6.32 5.12
CA MET A 303 20.29 6.81 3.74
C MET A 303 20.14 8.34 3.72
N TRP A 304 21.27 9.06 3.69
CA TRP A 304 21.34 10.52 3.75
C TRP A 304 20.53 11.26 2.65
N TRP A 305 20.26 10.61 1.51
CA TRP A 305 19.49 11.17 0.40
C TRP A 305 17.97 11.08 0.61
N LEU A 306 17.49 10.39 1.65
CA LEU A 306 16.07 10.31 1.95
C LEU A 306 15.53 11.60 2.57
N ASN A 307 14.33 11.98 2.12
CA ASN A 307 13.62 13.10 2.72
C ASN A 307 13.24 12.80 4.19
N ALA A 308 12.97 13.86 4.96
CA ALA A 308 12.68 13.74 6.39
C ALA A 308 11.45 12.87 6.69
N ARG A 309 10.43 12.89 5.83
CA ARG A 309 9.22 12.08 5.97
C ARG A 309 9.51 10.59 5.84
N THR A 310 10.24 10.19 4.81
CA THR A 310 10.60 8.77 4.59
C THR A 310 11.50 8.25 5.71
N ARG A 311 12.42 9.08 6.22
CA ARG A 311 13.21 8.73 7.42
C ARG A 311 12.34 8.59 8.66
N ALA A 312 11.35 9.46 8.85
CA ALA A 312 10.39 9.34 9.95
C ALA A 312 9.55 8.06 9.83
N GLU A 313 9.09 7.70 8.63
CA GLU A 313 8.38 6.43 8.38
C GLU A 313 9.26 5.21 8.67
N GLY A 314 10.55 5.25 8.32
CA GLY A 314 11.53 4.22 8.70
C GLY A 314 11.70 4.09 10.21
N ARG A 315 11.89 5.20 10.93
CA ARG A 315 11.96 5.21 12.40
C ARG A 315 10.70 4.67 13.05
N GLN A 316 9.51 5.02 12.57
CA GLN A 316 8.25 4.47 13.12
C GLN A 316 8.15 2.95 12.92
N LEU A 317 8.64 2.44 11.80
CA LEU A 317 8.71 1.00 11.57
C LEU A 317 9.69 0.32 12.53
N GLN A 318 10.84 0.95 12.78
CA GLN A 318 11.84 0.49 13.76
C GLN A 318 11.27 0.47 15.18
N VAL A 319 10.62 1.55 15.61
CA VAL A 319 9.91 1.65 16.91
C VAL A 319 8.87 0.54 17.05
N ALA A 320 8.11 0.25 15.99
CA ALA A 320 7.11 -0.82 16.03
C ALA A 320 7.74 -2.22 16.19
N CYS A 321 8.88 -2.47 15.54
CA CYS A 321 9.63 -3.72 15.70
C CYS A 321 10.19 -3.86 17.12
N LEU A 322 10.85 -2.83 17.65
CA LEU A 322 11.38 -2.80 19.02
C LEU A 322 10.29 -2.96 20.08
N SER A 323 9.15 -2.28 19.88
CA SER A 323 7.99 -2.39 20.76
C SER A 323 7.51 -3.84 20.83
N ASN A 324 7.35 -4.49 19.68
CA ASN A 324 6.93 -5.89 19.62
C ASN A 324 8.00 -6.84 20.18
N GLU A 325 9.28 -6.60 19.92
CA GLU A 325 10.38 -7.36 20.49
C GLU A 325 10.32 -7.31 22.03
N ALA A 326 10.14 -6.13 22.62
CA ALA A 326 10.02 -5.95 24.06
C ALA A 326 8.85 -6.75 24.64
N LEU A 327 7.71 -6.82 23.95
CA LEU A 327 6.57 -7.65 24.38
C LEU A 327 6.94 -9.14 24.42
N VAL A 328 7.66 -9.64 23.41
CA VAL A 328 8.10 -11.05 23.39
C VAL A 328 9.11 -11.32 24.50
N LEU A 329 10.05 -10.40 24.73
CA LEU A 329 11.05 -10.50 25.79
C LEU A 329 10.41 -10.49 27.19
N LEU A 330 9.34 -9.71 27.40
CA LEU A 330 8.55 -9.76 28.64
C LEU A 330 7.92 -11.14 28.84
N ARG A 331 7.37 -11.76 27.79
CA ARG A 331 6.82 -13.13 27.87
C ARG A 331 7.88 -14.18 28.18
N GLN A 332 9.11 -13.97 27.70
CA GLN A 332 10.28 -14.81 28.01
C GLN A 332 10.92 -14.50 29.37
N GLN A 333 10.38 -13.54 30.13
CA GLN A 333 10.96 -13.07 31.40
C GLN A 333 12.39 -12.53 31.27
N GLN A 334 12.77 -12.05 30.07
CA GLN A 334 14.07 -11.43 29.80
C GLN A 334 13.99 -9.92 30.08
N TRP A 335 13.79 -9.56 31.36
CA TRP A 335 13.46 -8.21 31.80
C TRP A 335 14.46 -7.14 31.36
N THR A 336 15.76 -7.39 31.53
CA THR A 336 16.81 -6.44 31.13
C THR A 336 16.76 -6.12 29.65
N ARG A 337 16.63 -7.14 28.80
CA ARG A 337 16.53 -6.95 27.34
C ARG A 337 15.25 -6.23 26.95
N ALA A 338 14.13 -6.55 27.59
CA ALA A 338 12.86 -5.87 27.34
C ALA A 338 12.93 -4.38 27.70
N ALA A 339 13.55 -4.03 28.83
CA ALA A 339 13.76 -2.65 29.24
C ALA A 339 14.66 -1.90 28.25
N THR A 340 15.76 -2.51 27.80
CA THR A 340 16.65 -1.94 26.78
C THR A 340 15.91 -1.69 25.47
N ALA A 341 15.16 -2.66 24.95
CA ALA A 341 14.39 -2.51 23.72
C ALA A 341 13.34 -1.39 23.82
N CYS A 342 12.66 -1.24 24.97
CA CYS A 342 11.73 -0.13 25.19
C CYS A 342 12.44 1.22 25.23
N THR A 343 13.58 1.32 25.90
CA THR A 343 14.37 2.56 25.96
C THR A 343 14.85 2.97 24.57
N SER A 344 15.42 2.03 23.79
CA SER A 344 15.82 2.31 22.41
C SER A 344 14.64 2.79 21.55
N ALA A 345 13.45 2.22 21.73
CA ALA A 345 12.26 2.67 21.00
C ALA A 345 11.78 4.07 21.42
N LEU A 346 11.87 4.41 22.71
CA LEU A 346 11.53 5.73 23.23
C LEU A 346 12.54 6.80 22.75
N ASP A 347 13.83 6.46 22.69
CA ASP A 347 14.89 7.35 22.19
C ASP A 347 14.71 7.71 20.71
N LEU A 348 14.11 6.82 19.91
CA LEU A 348 13.78 7.08 18.50
C LEU A 348 12.60 8.05 18.31
N GLY A 349 11.85 8.36 19.37
CA GLY A 349 10.72 9.29 19.32
C GLY A 349 9.47 8.71 18.61
N PRO A 350 8.64 7.89 19.29
CA PRO A 350 7.35 7.46 18.75
C PRO A 350 6.49 8.67 18.35
N THR A 351 5.87 8.66 17.17
CA THR A 351 5.07 9.80 16.71
C THR A 351 3.70 9.88 17.37
N ASP A 352 3.17 8.77 17.85
CA ASP A 352 1.85 8.67 18.46
C ASP A 352 1.94 8.40 19.97
N GLN A 353 1.12 9.12 20.73
CA GLN A 353 1.02 9.01 22.19
C GLN A 353 0.64 7.59 22.64
N ILE A 354 -0.09 6.85 21.80
CA ILE A 354 -0.52 5.47 22.08
C ILE A 354 0.68 4.54 22.11
N SER A 355 1.58 4.61 21.12
CA SER A 355 2.80 3.81 21.07
C SER A 355 3.78 4.20 22.17
N GLU A 356 3.90 5.49 22.49
CA GLU A 356 4.69 5.95 23.63
C GLU A 356 4.18 5.37 24.96
N ALA A 357 2.87 5.43 25.21
CA ALA A 357 2.25 4.86 26.41
C ALA A 357 2.49 3.34 26.52
N LYS A 358 2.36 2.60 25.40
CA LYS A 358 2.65 1.16 25.35
C LYS A 358 4.10 0.84 25.69
N LEU A 359 5.05 1.61 25.18
CA LEU A 359 6.48 1.43 25.46
C LEU A 359 6.81 1.73 26.93
N LEU A 360 6.29 2.82 27.48
CA LEU A 360 6.43 3.18 28.89
C LEU A 360 5.86 2.10 29.81
N TYR A 361 4.65 1.61 29.51
CA TYR A 361 4.02 0.52 30.25
C TYR A 361 4.87 -0.76 30.25
N ARG A 362 5.35 -1.18 29.07
CA ARG A 362 6.21 -2.37 28.93
C ARG A 362 7.54 -2.21 29.67
N ARG A 363 8.16 -1.02 29.58
CA ARG A 363 9.40 -0.72 30.31
C ARG A 363 9.18 -0.74 31.82
N ALA A 364 8.07 -0.19 32.30
CA ALA A 364 7.72 -0.22 33.71
C ALA A 364 7.55 -1.64 34.25
N ILE A 365 6.90 -2.53 33.50
CA ILE A 365 6.79 -3.96 33.88
C ILE A 365 8.19 -4.56 34.01
N ALA A 366 9.06 -4.35 33.00
CA ALA A 366 10.42 -4.87 33.04
C ALA A 366 11.22 -4.31 34.23
N GLN A 367 11.13 -3.00 34.49
CA GLN A 367 11.80 -2.34 35.62
C GLN A 367 11.28 -2.81 36.97
N ALA A 368 9.97 -3.03 37.11
CA ALA A 368 9.38 -3.56 38.34
C ALA A 368 9.92 -4.97 38.65
N SER A 369 10.06 -5.82 37.62
CA SER A 369 10.69 -7.15 37.75
C SER A 369 12.19 -7.10 38.07
N LEU A 370 12.86 -5.99 37.76
CA LEU A 370 14.27 -5.72 38.10
C LEU A 370 14.41 -4.98 39.44
N GLU A 371 13.35 -4.91 40.25
CA GLU A 371 13.29 -4.20 41.53
C GLU A 371 13.51 -2.68 41.45
N GLN A 372 13.49 -2.09 40.25
CA GLN A 372 13.61 -0.65 40.00
C GLN A 372 12.25 0.05 40.14
N ARG A 373 11.63 -0.03 41.33
CA ARG A 373 10.23 0.41 41.54
C ARG A 373 9.98 1.88 41.25
N GLU A 374 10.87 2.77 41.67
CA GLU A 374 10.67 4.21 41.46
C GLU A 374 10.69 4.56 39.96
N ALA A 375 11.59 3.94 39.20
CA ALA A 375 11.63 4.10 37.74
C ALA A 375 10.33 3.58 37.10
N ALA A 376 9.90 2.37 37.50
CA ALA A 376 8.66 1.78 36.99
C ALA A 376 7.42 2.64 37.31
N ARG A 377 7.36 3.23 38.51
CA ARG A 377 6.27 4.12 38.93
C ARG A 377 6.26 5.40 38.09
N CYS A 378 7.42 6.03 37.87
CA CYS A 378 7.55 7.19 37.00
C CYS A 378 7.07 6.91 35.57
N ASP A 379 7.46 5.76 35.00
CA ASP A 379 7.03 5.36 33.67
C ASP A 379 5.53 5.11 33.58
N LEU A 380 4.93 4.44 34.57
CA LEU A 380 3.47 4.24 34.62
C LEU A 380 2.70 5.54 34.79
N MET A 381 3.21 6.51 35.56
CA MET A 381 2.60 7.82 35.69
C MET A 381 2.62 8.59 34.37
N ARG A 382 3.73 8.55 33.61
CA ARG A 382 3.76 9.11 32.25
C ARG A 382 2.81 8.37 31.31
N ALA A 383 2.79 7.03 31.36
CA ALA A 383 1.89 6.23 30.52
C ALA A 383 0.41 6.57 30.81
N ARG A 384 0.03 6.73 32.09
CA ARG A 384 -1.31 7.17 32.50
C ARG A 384 -1.64 8.59 32.05
N ALA A 385 -0.67 9.51 32.06
CA ALA A 385 -0.89 10.87 31.56
C ALA A 385 -1.23 10.88 30.06
N LEU A 386 -0.62 9.97 29.29
CA LEU A 386 -0.92 9.79 27.86
C LEU A 386 -2.23 9.01 27.63
N GLN A 387 -2.54 8.04 28.48
CA GLN A 387 -3.73 7.18 28.39
C GLN A 387 -4.42 7.00 29.75
N PRO A 388 -5.22 7.99 30.20
CA PRO A 388 -5.79 7.98 31.55
C PRO A 388 -6.83 6.89 31.80
N HIS A 389 -7.48 6.41 30.74
CA HIS A 389 -8.57 5.42 30.80
C HIS A 389 -8.11 3.97 30.60
N ASP A 390 -6.80 3.73 30.47
CA ASP A 390 -6.28 2.39 30.31
C ASP A 390 -6.42 1.58 31.63
N PRO A 391 -7.22 0.51 31.66
CA PRO A 391 -7.42 -0.27 32.88
C PRO A 391 -6.15 -1.01 33.32
N ASP A 392 -5.27 -1.41 32.39
CA ASP A 392 -4.07 -2.17 32.71
C ASP A 392 -3.02 -1.30 33.39
N ILE A 393 -2.81 -0.08 32.88
CA ILE A 393 -1.92 0.91 33.51
C ILE A 393 -2.40 1.23 34.93
N ASN A 394 -3.70 1.50 35.09
CA ASN A 394 -4.29 1.84 36.38
C ASN A 394 -4.21 0.68 37.39
N ARG A 395 -4.43 -0.56 36.93
CA ARG A 395 -4.32 -1.77 37.76
C ARG A 395 -2.89 -1.98 38.28
N VAL A 396 -1.88 -1.83 37.42
CA VAL A 396 -0.48 -2.00 37.82
C VAL A 396 -0.05 -0.88 38.78
N LEU A 397 -0.46 0.37 38.53
CA LEU A 397 -0.21 1.49 39.45
C LEU A 397 -0.78 1.24 40.85
N LEU A 398 -2.04 0.80 40.92
CA LEU A 398 -2.69 0.49 42.20
C LEU A 398 -1.98 -0.65 42.93
N ALA A 399 -1.59 -1.70 42.21
CA ALA A 399 -0.82 -2.81 42.78
C ALA A 399 0.52 -2.33 43.36
N MET A 400 1.25 -1.48 42.65
CA MET A 400 2.52 -0.91 43.14
C MET A 400 2.31 -0.04 44.39
N GLN A 401 1.30 0.84 44.40
CA GLN A 401 0.99 1.69 45.56
C GLN A 401 0.67 0.88 46.81
N SER A 402 -0.11 -0.20 46.65
CA SER A 402 -0.45 -1.08 47.77
C SER A 402 0.78 -1.83 48.30
N GLY A 403 1.67 -2.27 47.41
CA GLY A 403 2.93 -2.92 47.78
C GLY A 403 3.91 -1.99 48.50
N ASP A 404 3.99 -0.72 48.08
CA ASP A 404 4.84 0.28 48.74
C ASP A 404 4.33 0.59 50.16
N ALA A 405 3.01 0.71 50.33
CA ALA A 405 2.40 0.92 51.64
C ALA A 405 2.65 -0.26 52.60
N GLN A 406 2.58 -1.50 52.11
CA GLN A 406 2.89 -2.69 52.91
C GLN A 406 4.35 -2.73 53.34
N ARG A 407 5.29 -2.40 52.44
CA ARG A 407 6.72 -2.36 52.76
C ARG A 407 7.06 -1.26 53.76
N ALA A 408 6.45 -0.09 53.63
CA ALA A 408 6.63 1.00 54.58
C ALA A 408 6.14 0.62 55.99
N ARG A 409 5.05 -0.14 56.09
CA ARG A 409 4.58 -0.68 57.39
C ARG A 409 5.54 -1.72 57.95
N ALA A 410 5.94 -2.71 57.15
CA ALA A 410 6.87 -3.75 57.57
C ALA A 410 8.24 -3.17 57.98
N GLN A 411 8.69 -2.08 57.34
CA GLN A 411 9.91 -1.40 57.74
C GLN A 411 9.77 -0.70 59.10
N ARG A 412 8.64 -0.03 59.36
CA ARG A 412 8.36 0.58 60.67
C ARG A 412 8.28 -0.46 61.78
N GLU A 413 7.59 -1.57 61.55
CA GLU A 413 7.50 -2.68 62.50
C GLU A 413 8.89 -3.25 62.84
N ARG A 414 9.78 -3.40 61.84
CA ARG A 414 11.17 -3.83 62.06
C ARG A 414 12.00 -2.81 62.84
N GLU A 415 11.81 -1.52 62.57
CA GLU A 415 12.47 -0.44 63.31
C GLU A 415 12.00 -0.42 64.78
N GLU A 416 10.70 -0.65 65.04
CA GLU A 416 10.13 -0.77 66.38
C GLU A 416 10.65 -2.03 67.13
N GLU A 417 10.77 -3.17 66.47
CA GLU A 417 11.32 -4.40 67.06
C GLU A 417 12.79 -4.26 67.47
N LEU A 418 13.58 -3.50 66.71
CA LEU A 418 14.98 -3.23 67.03
C LEU A 418 15.12 -2.29 68.24
N ASP A 419 14.23 -1.32 68.39
CA ASP A 419 14.26 -0.37 69.52
C ASP A 419 13.89 -1.04 70.85
N VAL A 420 12.97 -2.02 70.83
CA VAL A 420 12.57 -2.78 72.03
C VAL A 420 13.68 -3.73 72.51
N GLY A 421 14.61 -4.13 71.64
CA GLY A 421 15.70 -5.06 71.98
C GLY A 421 16.87 -4.45 72.77
N ASP A 422 17.00 -3.12 72.78
CA ASP A 422 18.09 -2.39 73.45
C ASP A 422 17.72 -1.87 74.86
N HIS A 423 16.52 -2.18 75.35
CA HIS A 423 16.03 -1.88 76.70
C HIS A 423 15.97 -3.14 77.57
#